data_AF-A0A4Z1CSD9-F1
#
_entry.id   AF-A0A4Z1CSD9-F1
#
_cell.length_a   1.000
_cell.length_b   1.000
_cell.length_c   1.000
_cell.angle_alpha   90.00
_cell.angle_beta   90.00
_cell.angle_gamma   90.00
#
_symmetry.space_group_name_H-M   'P 1'
#
loop_
_entity.id
_entity.type
_entity.pdbx_description
1 polymer ?
#
loop_
_entity_poly.entity_id
_entity_poly.type
_entity_poly.pdbx_seq_one_letter_code
_entity_poly.pdbx_strand_id
1 'polypeptide(L)'
;MALRMPSPIKHPKTGVYYLTVRSPSDLVRSGLRSVVKESLRTKDPAEAKRRFSLRYEELQREWQALRSGPLAIPLVQLVALAGEWRRELDAVVAQEPGESQLWEVLRTTTASPDVSPEGLAKWYGADADRLLLTAGLNADTYSRQRFIAQLHLVAKEWAEFQHRRSEGDFRPDPSTDRFPPWSPVQAPEAAPSPPTFSITDAFKLWERDHLANGKPERTARDFRQKLASLQTFVGHEDARNVTPEDVALWCDDLRHNKGIAGRTVSQKYLAAAKVVFAITVEKRKLTVNPAAGAKVRYSKPQRTRSPGFTDAEAKTILAAALAPSRTLGRRSDLNKRAIRWGPWICAFTGARIGEVMQLRTEDLIFEAVDGQEVPCLRITPEAGTVKTGRFRVVPVHPQLQEMGLVKMIKRLPRGPMFLTPGGDPAAKARGASGKVGEWVREVAGIDDPRVQPNHAWRHRFKTVARDVDIAPEYVDAIQGHEDGRASSDYGETTIRALWREVMKLPRYCS
;
A
#
# COMPACT_ATOMS: atom_id res chain seq x y z
N MET A 1 4.48 3.39 10.72
CA MET A 1 3.11 3.58 10.21
C MET A 1 2.43 2.22 10.33
N ALA A 2 1.42 2.08 11.18
CA ALA A 2 0.81 0.79 11.50
C ALA A 2 0.24 0.12 10.24
N LEU A 3 0.51 -1.17 10.06
CA LEU A 3 -0.11 -2.01 9.03
C LEU A 3 -1.63 -1.85 9.14
N ARG A 4 -2.30 -1.50 8.03
CA ARG A 4 -3.75 -1.34 8.01
C ARG A 4 -4.36 -2.72 8.19
N MET A 5 -4.74 -3.04 9.43
CA MET A 5 -5.35 -4.33 9.76
C MET A 5 -6.61 -4.55 8.93
N PRO A 6 -6.95 -5.80 8.60
CA PRO A 6 -8.25 -6.16 8.06
C PRO A 6 -9.38 -5.52 8.87
N SER A 7 -10.44 -5.10 8.19
CA SER A 7 -11.57 -4.39 8.82
C SER A 7 -12.91 -4.99 8.40
N PRO A 8 -13.96 -4.90 9.24
CA PRO A 8 -15.27 -5.45 8.91
C PRO A 8 -15.89 -4.77 7.68
N ILE A 9 -16.54 -5.55 6.82
CA ILE A 9 -17.14 -5.10 5.56
C ILE A 9 -18.66 -5.04 5.73
N LYS A 10 -19.26 -3.88 5.42
CA LYS A 10 -20.72 -3.71 5.47
C LYS A 10 -21.37 -4.33 4.24
N HIS A 11 -22.34 -5.20 4.44
CA HIS A 11 -23.09 -5.80 3.33
C HIS A 11 -24.05 -4.78 2.71
N PRO A 12 -24.04 -4.58 1.37
CA PRO A 12 -24.73 -3.46 0.73
C PRO A 12 -26.26 -3.52 0.85
N LYS A 13 -26.84 -4.73 0.86
CA LYS A 13 -28.31 -4.91 0.92
C LYS A 13 -28.88 -4.95 2.33
N THR A 14 -28.17 -5.61 3.25
CA THR A 14 -28.70 -5.91 4.59
C THR A 14 -28.17 -4.96 5.66
N GLY A 15 -27.10 -4.22 5.36
CA GLY A 15 -26.42 -3.33 6.31
C GLY A 15 -25.65 -4.06 7.41
N VAL A 16 -25.68 -5.39 7.44
CA VAL A 16 -24.97 -6.23 8.43
C VAL A 16 -23.48 -6.27 8.09
N TYR A 17 -22.63 -6.17 9.10
CA TYR A 17 -21.18 -6.28 8.94
C TYR A 17 -20.72 -7.74 8.86
N TYR A 18 -19.70 -8.00 8.04
CA TYR A 18 -19.07 -9.29 7.85
C TYR A 18 -17.57 -9.20 8.12
N LEU A 19 -17.03 -10.26 8.71
CA LEU A 19 -15.61 -10.57 8.62
C LEU A 19 -15.37 -11.20 7.25
N THR A 20 -14.41 -10.69 6.50
CA THR A 20 -13.99 -11.26 5.22
C THR A 20 -12.49 -11.16 5.13
N VAL A 21 -11.82 -12.27 5.38
CA VAL A 21 -10.36 -12.35 5.41
C VAL A 21 -9.89 -13.49 4.53
N ARG A 22 -8.77 -13.28 3.84
CA ARG A 22 -8.12 -14.32 3.05
C ARG A 22 -7.31 -15.21 3.99
N SER A 23 -7.39 -16.51 3.79
CA SER A 23 -6.54 -17.45 4.53
C SER A 23 -5.09 -17.39 4.03
N PRO A 24 -4.09 -17.65 4.88
CA PRO A 24 -2.69 -17.68 4.48
C PRO A 24 -2.41 -18.64 3.33
N SER A 25 -1.58 -18.21 2.38
CA SER A 25 -1.29 -18.95 1.14
C SER A 25 -0.75 -20.37 1.37
N ASP A 26 0.06 -20.55 2.41
CA ASP A 26 0.57 -21.84 2.87
C ASP A 26 -0.55 -22.78 3.32
N LEU A 27 -1.52 -22.28 4.09
CA LEU A 27 -2.64 -23.09 4.56
C LEU A 27 -3.66 -23.41 3.46
N VAL A 28 -3.86 -22.49 2.52
CA VAL A 28 -4.72 -22.74 1.35
C VAL A 28 -4.19 -23.89 0.50
N ARG A 29 -2.86 -23.99 0.34
CA ARG A 29 -2.22 -25.13 -0.34
C ARG A 29 -2.44 -26.46 0.40
N SER A 30 -2.54 -26.42 1.73
CA SER A 30 -2.89 -27.57 2.56
C SER A 30 -4.38 -27.91 2.56
N GLY A 31 -5.20 -27.26 1.71
CA GLY A 31 -6.63 -27.53 1.55
C GLY A 31 -7.57 -26.61 2.33
N LEU A 32 -7.05 -25.60 3.03
CA LEU A 32 -7.90 -24.61 3.72
C LEU A 32 -8.64 -23.73 2.70
N ARG A 33 -9.87 -23.32 3.03
CA ARG A 33 -10.65 -22.39 2.20
C ARG A 33 -9.87 -21.09 1.99
N SER A 34 -9.86 -20.59 0.75
CA SER A 34 -9.10 -19.39 0.37
C SER A 34 -9.60 -18.10 1.03
N VAL A 35 -10.88 -18.03 1.37
CA VAL A 35 -11.51 -16.88 2.02
C VAL A 35 -12.45 -17.35 3.12
N VAL A 36 -12.31 -16.76 4.31
CA VAL A 36 -13.25 -16.90 5.43
C VAL A 36 -14.20 -15.69 5.40
N LYS A 37 -15.50 -15.96 5.25
CA LYS A 37 -16.56 -14.94 5.24
C LYS A 37 -17.64 -15.29 6.24
N GLU A 38 -17.75 -14.49 7.31
CA GLU A 38 -18.64 -14.74 8.44
C GLU A 38 -19.42 -13.48 8.80
N SER A 39 -20.71 -13.63 9.12
CA SER A 39 -21.55 -12.50 9.58
C SER A 39 -21.18 -12.13 11.01
N LEU A 40 -20.92 -10.85 11.26
CA LEU A 40 -20.69 -10.32 12.62
C LEU A 40 -22.00 -10.06 13.36
N ARG A 41 -23.16 -10.35 12.74
CA ARG A 41 -24.50 -10.27 13.33
C ARG A 41 -24.80 -8.92 13.98
N THR A 42 -24.31 -7.83 13.39
CA THR A 42 -24.58 -6.46 13.85
C THR A 42 -24.59 -5.48 12.68
N LYS A 43 -25.37 -4.42 12.81
CA LYS A 43 -25.38 -3.26 11.90
C LYS A 43 -24.62 -2.06 12.49
N ASP A 44 -24.22 -2.14 13.76
CA ASP A 44 -23.46 -1.10 14.46
C ASP A 44 -21.96 -1.19 14.12
N PRO A 45 -21.32 -0.13 13.59
CA PRO A 45 -19.90 -0.12 13.26
C PRO A 45 -18.97 -0.37 14.46
N ALA A 46 -19.31 0.13 15.66
CA ALA A 46 -18.44 -0.01 16.84
C ALA A 46 -18.41 -1.46 17.33
N GLU A 47 -19.58 -2.06 17.51
CA GLU A 47 -19.71 -3.48 17.86
C GLU A 47 -19.16 -4.39 16.76
N ALA A 48 -19.33 -4.05 15.48
CA ALA A 48 -18.72 -4.79 14.37
C ALA A 48 -17.19 -4.82 14.49
N LYS A 49 -16.57 -3.68 14.82
CA LYS A 49 -15.12 -3.61 15.00
C LYS A 49 -14.65 -4.48 16.18
N ARG A 50 -15.37 -4.45 17.30
CA ARG A 50 -15.07 -5.28 18.48
C ARG A 50 -15.14 -6.78 18.15
N ARG A 51 -16.26 -7.23 17.56
CA ARG A 51 -16.47 -8.63 17.15
C ARG A 51 -15.47 -9.09 16.09
N PHE A 52 -15.15 -8.20 15.14
CA PHE A 52 -14.12 -8.47 14.14
C PHE A 52 -12.77 -8.76 14.78
N SER A 53 -12.30 -7.91 15.70
CA SER A 53 -11.00 -8.10 16.35
C SER A 53 -10.92 -9.43 17.09
N LEU A 54 -11.96 -9.77 17.86
CA LEU A 54 -12.01 -11.02 18.62
C LEU A 54 -11.96 -12.25 17.69
N ARG A 55 -12.84 -12.31 16.68
CA ARG A 55 -12.88 -13.42 15.73
C ARG A 55 -11.62 -13.50 14.88
N TYR A 56 -11.05 -12.35 14.50
CA TYR A 56 -9.80 -12.32 13.74
C TYR A 56 -8.62 -12.85 14.56
N GLU A 57 -8.57 -12.54 15.86
CA GLU A 57 -7.57 -13.12 16.78
C GLU A 57 -7.73 -14.64 16.93
N GLU A 58 -8.96 -15.13 17.06
CA GLU A 58 -9.24 -16.57 17.04
C GLU A 58 -8.79 -17.23 15.73
N LEU A 59 -9.07 -16.63 14.58
CA LEU A 59 -8.61 -17.12 13.28
C LEU A 59 -7.08 -17.18 13.20
N GLN A 60 -6.36 -16.21 13.77
CA GLN A 60 -4.90 -16.27 13.84
C GLN A 60 -4.43 -17.48 14.66
N ARG A 61 -5.08 -17.76 15.79
CA ARG A 61 -4.78 -18.94 16.63
C ARG A 61 -5.06 -20.25 15.89
N GLU A 62 -6.20 -20.35 15.19
CA GLU A 62 -6.54 -21.50 14.36
C GLU A 62 -5.47 -21.74 13.29
N TRP A 63 -5.05 -20.69 12.57
CA TRP A 63 -4.00 -20.79 11.55
C TRP A 63 -2.65 -21.16 12.13
N GLN A 64 -2.30 -20.64 13.30
CA GLN A 64 -1.08 -21.02 14.02
C GLN A 64 -1.11 -22.51 14.38
N ALA A 65 -2.22 -23.01 14.92
CA ALA A 65 -2.39 -24.42 15.29
C ALA A 65 -2.24 -25.35 14.06
N LEU A 66 -2.83 -24.97 12.93
CA LEU A 66 -2.70 -25.71 11.68
C LEU A 66 -1.24 -25.76 11.19
N ARG A 67 -0.48 -24.67 11.35
CA ARG A 67 0.94 -24.61 10.99
C ARG A 67 1.83 -25.46 11.88
N SER A 68 1.51 -25.58 13.17
CA SER A 68 2.25 -26.41 14.12
C SER A 68 2.08 -27.92 13.88
N GLY A 69 1.09 -28.31 13.06
CA GLY A 69 0.77 -29.72 12.80
C GLY A 69 0.08 -30.42 13.97
N PRO A 70 -0.34 -31.69 13.79
CA PRO A 70 -1.00 -32.46 14.85
C PRO A 70 -0.05 -32.77 16.01
N LEU A 71 -0.49 -32.54 17.24
CA LEU A 71 0.28 -32.73 18.47
C LEU A 71 -0.49 -33.61 19.47
N ALA A 72 0.26 -34.34 20.30
CA ALA A 72 -0.29 -35.04 21.44
C ALA A 72 -0.69 -34.04 22.54
N ILE A 73 -1.97 -34.04 22.90
CA ILE A 73 -2.55 -33.13 23.89
C ILE A 73 -2.72 -33.86 25.24
N PRO A 74 -2.18 -33.33 26.35
CA PRO A 74 -2.36 -33.90 27.68
C PRO A 74 -3.84 -34.06 28.06
N LEU A 75 -4.17 -35.12 28.82
CA LEU A 75 -5.57 -35.40 29.20
C LEU A 75 -6.20 -34.25 29.98
N VAL A 76 -5.45 -33.67 30.91
CA VAL A 76 -5.91 -32.53 31.74
C VAL A 76 -6.41 -31.36 30.88
N GLN A 77 -5.78 -31.11 29.73
CA GLN A 77 -6.17 -30.05 28.80
C GLN A 77 -7.46 -30.40 28.04
N LEU A 78 -7.58 -31.65 27.57
CA LEU A 78 -8.81 -32.13 26.92
C LEU A 78 -10.01 -32.10 27.89
N VAL A 79 -9.81 -32.48 29.15
CA VAL A 79 -10.85 -32.45 30.18
C VAL A 79 -11.22 -31.00 30.55
N ALA A 80 -10.24 -30.10 30.68
CA ALA A 80 -10.51 -28.68 30.90
C ALA A 80 -11.36 -28.07 29.77
N LEU A 81 -11.01 -28.38 28.51
CA LEU A 81 -11.75 -27.91 27.33
C LEU A 81 -13.16 -28.51 27.26
N ALA A 82 -13.34 -29.77 27.65
CA ALA A 82 -14.66 -30.38 27.77
C ALA A 82 -15.50 -29.69 28.86
N GLY A 83 -14.87 -29.19 29.92
CA GLY A 83 -15.51 -28.36 30.95
C GLY A 83 -15.94 -26.98 30.45
N GLU A 84 -15.18 -26.34 29.54
CA GLU A 84 -15.65 -25.12 28.86
C GLU A 84 -16.88 -25.41 28.01
N TRP A 85 -16.88 -26.51 27.27
CA TRP A 85 -18.05 -26.92 26.49
C TRP A 85 -19.26 -27.22 27.38
N ARG A 86 -19.07 -27.85 28.54
CA ARG A 86 -20.13 -28.03 29.55
C ARG A 86 -20.74 -26.68 29.98
N ARG A 87 -19.91 -25.67 30.26
CA ARG A 87 -20.37 -24.31 30.60
C ARG A 87 -21.15 -23.66 29.46
N GLU A 88 -20.71 -23.84 28.21
CA GLU A 88 -21.43 -23.36 27.03
C GLU A 88 -22.83 -23.98 26.97
N LEU A 89 -22.93 -25.30 27.15
CA LEU A 89 -24.19 -26.03 27.15
C LEU A 89 -25.13 -25.59 28.28
N ASP A 90 -24.62 -25.45 29.51
CA ASP A 90 -25.41 -24.98 30.66
C ASP A 90 -25.97 -23.57 30.44
N ALA A 91 -25.21 -22.69 29.79
CA ALA A 91 -25.66 -21.33 29.48
C ALA A 91 -26.87 -21.30 28.52
N VAL A 92 -27.00 -22.29 27.62
CA VAL A 92 -28.11 -22.38 26.65
C VAL A 92 -29.46 -22.57 27.35
N VAL A 93 -29.49 -23.30 28.46
CA VAL A 93 -30.69 -23.70 29.22
C VAL A 93 -30.60 -23.23 30.68
N ALA A 94 -29.95 -22.09 30.90
CA ALA A 94 -29.70 -21.57 32.24
C ALA A 94 -31.00 -21.25 32.99
N GLN A 95 -31.96 -20.60 32.31
CA GLN A 95 -33.21 -20.14 32.92
C GLN A 95 -34.33 -21.19 32.89
N GLU A 96 -34.44 -21.91 31.79
CA GLU A 96 -35.52 -22.88 31.54
C GLU A 96 -34.92 -24.17 30.97
N PRO A 97 -34.92 -25.28 31.72
CA PRO A 97 -34.43 -26.57 31.23
C PRO A 97 -35.33 -27.14 30.11
N GLY A 98 -36.58 -26.70 29.98
CA GLY A 98 -37.50 -27.21 28.96
C GLY A 98 -38.16 -28.54 29.35
N GLU A 99 -38.79 -29.21 28.38
CA GLU A 99 -39.64 -30.38 28.62
C GLU A 99 -38.84 -31.64 28.98
N SER A 100 -39.24 -32.32 30.07
CA SER A 100 -38.59 -33.55 30.56
C SER A 100 -38.47 -34.67 29.51
N GLN A 101 -39.50 -34.81 28.66
CA GLN A 101 -39.53 -35.81 27.58
C GLN A 101 -38.36 -35.65 26.58
N LEU A 102 -37.91 -34.42 26.32
CA LEU A 102 -36.76 -34.17 25.44
C LEU A 102 -35.45 -34.66 26.06
N TRP A 103 -35.31 -34.52 27.38
CA TRP A 103 -34.14 -35.01 28.12
C TRP A 103 -34.13 -36.52 28.24
N GLU A 104 -35.29 -37.16 28.36
CA GLU A 104 -35.40 -38.62 28.33
C GLU A 104 -34.98 -39.20 26.97
N VAL A 105 -35.36 -38.55 25.86
CA VAL A 105 -34.86 -38.89 24.51
C VAL A 105 -33.35 -38.70 24.40
N LEU A 106 -32.79 -37.61 24.95
CA LEU A 106 -31.34 -37.40 24.92
C LEU A 106 -30.58 -38.40 25.80
N ARG A 107 -31.10 -38.76 26.98
CA ARG A 107 -30.54 -39.80 27.86
C ARG A 107 -30.51 -41.17 27.17
N THR A 108 -31.60 -41.56 26.52
CA THR A 108 -31.67 -42.84 25.77
C THR A 108 -30.75 -42.83 24.55
N THR A 109 -30.70 -41.71 23.81
CA THR A 109 -29.84 -41.57 22.62
C THR A 109 -28.35 -41.58 22.99
N THR A 110 -27.96 -40.90 24.07
CA THR A 110 -26.58 -40.90 24.59
C THR A 110 -26.22 -42.19 25.33
N ALA A 111 -27.19 -43.06 25.63
CA ALA A 111 -26.99 -44.41 26.12
C ALA A 111 -26.91 -45.48 25.00
N SER A 112 -27.09 -45.08 23.73
CA SER A 112 -27.03 -45.96 22.56
C SER A 112 -25.67 -46.68 22.43
N PRO A 113 -25.62 -47.95 21.95
CA PRO A 113 -24.47 -48.83 22.16
C PRO A 113 -23.25 -48.63 21.25
N ASP A 114 -23.29 -47.77 20.21
CA ASP A 114 -22.11 -47.55 19.36
C ASP A 114 -21.12 -46.56 19.99
N VAL A 115 -20.47 -47.03 21.06
CA VAL A 115 -19.37 -46.33 21.76
C VAL A 115 -18.01 -46.50 21.06
N SER A 116 -18.01 -47.01 19.83
CA SER A 116 -16.78 -47.08 19.02
C SER A 116 -16.23 -45.66 18.76
N PRO A 117 -14.91 -45.51 18.58
CA PRO A 117 -14.32 -44.24 18.19
C PRO A 117 -14.99 -43.63 16.95
N GLU A 118 -15.36 -44.47 15.97
CA GLU A 118 -16.05 -44.07 14.74
C GLU A 118 -17.49 -43.64 14.98
N GLY A 119 -18.21 -44.36 15.85
CA GLY A 119 -19.57 -44.03 16.26
C GLY A 119 -19.65 -42.68 16.96
N LEU A 120 -18.82 -42.46 17.97
CA LEU A 120 -18.76 -41.19 18.70
C LEU A 120 -18.28 -40.02 17.82
N ALA A 121 -17.37 -40.27 16.88
CA ALA A 121 -16.91 -39.24 15.95
C ALA A 121 -18.02 -38.70 15.04
N LYS A 122 -19.06 -39.49 14.72
CA LYS A 122 -20.22 -39.02 13.94
C LYS A 122 -21.04 -37.98 14.71
N TRP A 123 -21.11 -38.11 16.03
CA TRP A 123 -21.89 -37.22 16.89
C TRP A 123 -21.10 -36.01 17.37
N TYR A 124 -19.87 -36.23 17.83
CA TYR A 124 -19.08 -35.19 18.51
C TYR A 124 -17.84 -34.76 17.73
N GLY A 125 -17.53 -35.38 16.58
CA GLY A 125 -16.31 -35.08 15.83
C GLY A 125 -16.23 -33.63 15.36
N ALA A 126 -17.35 -33.07 14.86
CA ALA A 126 -17.40 -31.69 14.41
C ALA A 126 -17.19 -30.68 15.57
N ASP A 127 -17.82 -30.93 16.73
CA ASP A 127 -17.62 -30.10 17.92
C ASP A 127 -16.21 -30.25 18.49
N ALA A 128 -15.65 -31.47 18.49
CA ALA A 128 -14.28 -31.72 18.91
C ALA A 128 -13.29 -30.91 18.06
N ASP A 129 -13.40 -30.97 16.74
CA ASP A 129 -12.52 -30.25 15.81
C ASP A 129 -12.66 -28.73 15.98
N ARG A 130 -13.90 -28.24 16.12
CA ARG A 130 -14.18 -26.82 16.37
C ARG A 130 -13.54 -26.35 17.68
N LEU A 131 -13.83 -27.03 18.79
CA LEU A 131 -13.36 -26.64 20.13
C LEU A 131 -11.83 -26.67 20.21
N LEU A 132 -11.18 -27.71 19.66
CA LEU A 132 -9.72 -27.80 19.61
C LEU A 132 -9.11 -26.64 18.83
N LEU A 133 -9.62 -26.35 17.61
CA LEU A 133 -9.07 -25.28 16.78
C LEU A 133 -9.32 -23.89 17.39
N THR A 134 -10.51 -23.62 17.95
CA THR A 134 -10.80 -22.36 18.65
C THR A 134 -9.90 -22.17 19.88
N ALA A 135 -9.55 -23.26 20.56
CA ALA A 135 -8.56 -23.27 21.63
C ALA A 135 -7.10 -23.14 21.15
N GLY A 136 -6.85 -23.08 19.84
CA GLY A 136 -5.50 -23.00 19.27
C GLY A 136 -4.74 -24.34 19.29
N LEU A 137 -5.46 -25.46 19.35
CA LEU A 137 -4.90 -26.81 19.41
C LEU A 137 -5.19 -27.57 18.11
N ASN A 138 -4.19 -28.29 17.61
CA ASN A 138 -4.33 -29.21 16.49
C ASN A 138 -3.96 -30.60 17.01
N ALA A 139 -4.98 -31.40 17.34
CA ALA A 139 -4.78 -32.70 17.99
C ALA A 139 -4.33 -33.77 17.00
N ASP A 140 -3.42 -34.64 17.43
CA ASP A 140 -3.21 -35.92 16.75
C ASP A 140 -4.46 -36.83 16.83
N THR A 141 -4.44 -37.94 16.09
CA THR A 141 -5.58 -38.86 16.02
C THR A 141 -5.96 -39.41 17.41
N TYR A 142 -4.97 -39.71 18.26
CA TYR A 142 -5.18 -40.30 19.57
C TYR A 142 -5.81 -39.31 20.55
N SER A 143 -5.27 -38.09 20.62
CA SER A 143 -5.81 -37.00 21.42
C SER A 143 -7.19 -36.58 20.95
N ARG A 144 -7.43 -36.55 19.63
CA ARG A 144 -8.76 -36.27 19.06
C ARG A 144 -9.79 -37.31 19.51
N GLN A 145 -9.49 -38.60 19.39
CA GLN A 145 -10.38 -39.68 19.85
C GLN A 145 -10.68 -39.59 21.34
N ARG A 146 -9.66 -39.32 22.16
CA ARG A 146 -9.84 -39.12 23.60
C ARG A 146 -10.69 -37.91 23.93
N PHE A 147 -10.58 -36.82 23.17
CA PHE A 147 -11.40 -35.64 23.39
C PHE A 147 -12.87 -35.91 23.05
N ILE A 148 -13.13 -36.58 21.92
CA ILE A 148 -14.47 -37.05 21.54
C ILE A 148 -15.10 -37.89 22.65
N ALA A 149 -14.34 -38.80 23.26
CA ALA A 149 -14.81 -39.58 24.40
C ALA A 149 -15.15 -38.71 25.62
N GLN A 150 -14.36 -37.65 25.91
CA GLN A 150 -14.68 -36.70 26.99
C GLN A 150 -15.95 -35.90 26.69
N LEU A 151 -16.17 -35.45 25.45
CA LEU A 151 -17.41 -34.78 25.06
C LEU A 151 -18.62 -35.72 25.24
N HIS A 152 -18.49 -36.99 24.87
CA HIS A 152 -19.57 -37.94 25.10
C HIS A 152 -19.93 -38.09 26.59
N LEU A 153 -18.92 -38.17 27.48
CA LEU A 153 -19.16 -38.21 28.93
C LEU A 153 -19.87 -36.94 29.42
N VAL A 154 -19.41 -35.76 28.99
CA VAL A 154 -20.06 -34.48 29.33
C VAL A 154 -21.51 -34.46 28.86
N ALA A 155 -21.80 -34.93 27.64
CA ALA A 155 -23.16 -34.94 27.11
C ALA A 155 -24.10 -35.84 27.92
N LYS A 156 -23.61 -37.00 28.39
CA LYS A 156 -24.38 -37.88 29.28
C LYS A 156 -24.67 -37.21 30.62
N GLU A 157 -23.63 -36.74 31.30
CA GLU A 157 -23.75 -36.04 32.60
C GLU A 157 -24.70 -34.84 32.49
N TRP A 158 -24.58 -34.07 31.41
CA TRP A 158 -25.42 -32.92 31.15
C TRP A 158 -26.88 -33.30 30.92
N ALA A 159 -27.17 -34.31 30.09
CA ALA A 159 -28.54 -34.79 29.85
C ALA A 159 -29.20 -35.32 31.13
N GLU A 160 -28.44 -36.03 31.97
CA GLU A 160 -28.93 -36.50 33.28
C GLU A 160 -29.24 -35.33 34.22
N PHE A 161 -28.37 -34.33 34.27
CA PHE A 161 -28.57 -33.15 35.10
C PHE A 161 -29.78 -32.32 34.66
N GLN A 162 -29.94 -32.07 33.36
CA GLN A 162 -31.05 -31.26 32.86
C GLN A 162 -32.40 -31.98 32.96
N HIS A 163 -32.42 -33.31 32.86
CA HIS A 163 -33.62 -34.09 33.18
C HIS A 163 -34.10 -33.81 34.61
N ARG A 164 -33.21 -33.93 35.61
CA ARG A 164 -33.56 -33.64 37.01
C ARG A 164 -34.06 -32.20 37.21
N ARG A 165 -33.43 -31.22 36.55
CA ARG A 165 -33.88 -29.82 36.60
C ARG A 165 -35.27 -29.64 36.00
N SER A 166 -35.58 -30.32 34.90
CA SER A 166 -36.91 -30.29 34.28
C SER A 166 -38.02 -30.90 35.16
N GLU A 167 -37.64 -31.73 36.13
CA GLU A 167 -38.54 -32.29 37.16
C GLU A 167 -38.56 -31.48 38.46
N GLY A 168 -37.86 -30.34 38.49
CA GLY A 168 -37.85 -29.40 39.63
C GLY A 168 -36.68 -29.55 40.61
N ASP A 169 -35.71 -30.43 40.36
CA ASP A 169 -34.51 -30.57 41.20
C ASP A 169 -33.35 -29.70 40.69
N PHE A 170 -33.16 -28.54 41.33
CA PHE A 170 -32.13 -27.55 40.99
C PHE A 170 -30.87 -27.61 41.88
N ARG A 171 -30.67 -28.71 42.62
CA ARG A 171 -29.43 -28.86 43.39
C ARG A 171 -28.21 -28.84 42.45
N PRO A 172 -27.05 -28.29 42.89
CA PRO A 172 -25.84 -28.25 42.06
C PRO A 172 -25.43 -29.64 41.56
N ASP A 173 -24.91 -29.69 40.33
CA ASP A 173 -24.41 -30.93 39.73
C ASP A 173 -22.98 -31.25 40.25
N PRO A 174 -22.77 -32.32 41.03
CA PRO A 174 -21.44 -32.65 41.55
C PRO A 174 -20.45 -33.02 40.44
N SER A 175 -20.91 -33.35 39.22
CA SER A 175 -20.02 -33.67 38.11
C SER A 175 -19.23 -32.46 37.59
N THR A 176 -19.66 -31.23 37.89
CA THR A 176 -18.96 -30.02 37.43
C THR A 176 -17.63 -29.79 38.13
N ASP A 177 -17.41 -30.39 39.30
CA ASP A 177 -16.19 -30.20 40.09
C ASP A 177 -15.00 -30.99 39.54
N ARG A 178 -15.23 -31.94 38.62
CA ARG A 178 -14.17 -32.77 38.02
C ARG A 178 -13.34 -32.04 36.96
N PHE A 179 -13.82 -30.91 36.45
CA PHE A 179 -13.16 -30.19 35.36
C PHE A 179 -12.04 -29.30 35.90
N PRO A 180 -10.78 -29.52 35.50
CA PRO A 180 -9.70 -28.60 35.84
C PRO A 180 -9.92 -27.24 35.14
N PRO A 181 -9.38 -26.14 35.69
CA PRO A 181 -9.50 -24.83 35.05
C PRO A 181 -8.81 -24.85 33.68
N TRP A 182 -9.47 -24.26 32.68
CA TRP A 182 -8.86 -24.06 31.38
C TRP A 182 -7.66 -23.11 31.51
N SER A 183 -6.51 -23.59 31.08
CA SER A 183 -5.30 -22.79 30.95
C SER A 183 -4.77 -23.00 29.54
N PRO A 184 -4.68 -21.93 28.71
CA PRO A 184 -4.20 -22.07 27.35
C PRO A 184 -2.82 -22.72 27.39
N VAL A 185 -2.66 -23.84 26.66
CA VAL A 185 -1.35 -24.43 26.45
C VAL A 185 -0.49 -23.34 25.81
N GLN A 186 0.47 -22.80 26.56
CA GLN A 186 1.65 -22.23 25.91
C GLN A 186 2.24 -23.41 25.17
N ALA A 187 2.00 -23.48 23.85
CA ALA A 187 2.72 -24.42 23.01
C ALA A 187 4.19 -24.31 23.42
N PRO A 188 4.88 -25.44 23.70
CA PRO A 188 6.32 -25.37 23.94
C PRO A 188 6.88 -24.51 22.83
N GLU A 189 7.49 -23.39 23.22
CA GLU A 189 7.99 -22.37 22.31
C GLU A 189 8.74 -23.13 21.23
N ALA A 190 8.14 -23.21 20.03
CA ALA A 190 8.68 -24.03 18.95
C ALA A 190 10.14 -23.59 18.84
N ALA A 191 11.06 -24.54 19.03
CA ALA A 191 12.49 -24.25 19.04
C ALA A 191 12.78 -23.24 17.93
N PRO A 192 13.42 -22.09 18.23
CA PRO A 192 13.45 -20.96 17.33
C PRO A 192 13.83 -21.45 15.95
N SER A 193 12.89 -21.33 15.01
CA SER A 193 13.13 -21.72 13.63
C SER A 193 14.44 -21.05 13.20
N PRO A 194 15.34 -21.75 12.48
CA PRO A 194 16.62 -21.20 12.09
C PRO A 194 16.37 -19.82 11.45
N PRO A 195 17.19 -18.79 11.75
CA PRO A 195 16.85 -17.40 11.46
C PRO A 195 16.25 -17.28 10.06
N THR A 196 14.93 -17.09 10.04
CA THR A 196 14.16 -17.01 8.81
C THR A 196 14.55 -15.71 8.16
N PHE A 197 15.15 -15.77 6.98
CA PHE A 197 15.50 -14.57 6.25
C PHE A 197 14.20 -13.91 5.79
N SER A 198 13.82 -12.79 6.41
CA SER A 198 12.49 -12.22 6.21
C SER A 198 12.37 -11.40 4.92
N ILE A 199 11.14 -11.12 4.48
CA ILE A 199 10.85 -10.16 3.40
C ILE A 199 11.39 -8.78 3.80
N THR A 200 11.29 -8.43 5.09
CA THR A 200 11.87 -7.21 5.64
C THR A 200 13.40 -7.20 5.53
N ASP A 201 14.08 -8.32 5.79
CA ASP A 201 15.54 -8.42 5.63
C ASP A 201 15.97 -8.33 4.17
N ALA A 202 15.22 -8.97 3.26
CA ALA A 202 15.40 -8.82 1.81
C ALA A 202 15.35 -7.35 1.39
N PHE A 203 14.33 -6.64 1.88
CA PHE A 203 14.16 -5.21 1.62
C PHE A 203 15.31 -4.37 2.20
N LYS A 204 15.70 -4.59 3.48
CA LYS A 204 16.79 -3.84 4.14
C LYS A 204 18.13 -4.03 3.42
N LEU A 205 18.38 -5.23 2.92
CA LEU A 205 19.59 -5.55 2.14
C LEU A 205 19.66 -4.70 0.86
N TRP A 206 18.56 -4.61 0.13
CA TRP A 206 18.44 -3.74 -1.04
C TRP A 206 18.51 -2.25 -0.66
N GLU A 207 17.81 -1.83 0.39
CA GLU A 207 17.73 -0.44 0.84
C GLU A 207 19.10 0.11 1.20
N ARG A 208 19.92 -0.68 1.91
CA ARG A 208 21.30 -0.30 2.27
C ARG A 208 22.13 0.04 1.02
N ASP A 209 22.15 -0.85 0.04
CA ASP A 209 22.94 -0.66 -1.18
C ASP A 209 22.35 0.51 -2.03
N HIS A 210 21.03 0.68 -2.06
CA HIS A 210 20.37 1.81 -2.73
C HIS A 210 20.75 3.16 -2.13
N LEU A 211 20.72 3.29 -0.81
CA LEU A 211 21.07 4.53 -0.11
C LEU A 211 22.58 4.81 -0.17
N ALA A 212 23.43 3.80 -0.03
CA ALA A 212 24.89 3.95 -0.15
C ALA A 212 25.31 4.49 -1.54
N ASN A 213 24.53 4.18 -2.58
CA ASN A 213 24.73 4.70 -3.94
C ASN A 213 24.14 6.10 -4.17
N GLY A 214 23.78 6.83 -3.12
CA GLY A 214 23.21 8.18 -3.20
C GLY A 214 21.83 8.23 -3.87
N LYS A 215 21.13 7.09 -3.99
CA LYS A 215 19.82 7.05 -4.65
C LYS A 215 18.71 7.54 -3.71
N PRO A 216 17.57 8.04 -4.24
CA PRO A 216 16.58 8.74 -3.42
C PRO A 216 15.88 7.84 -2.37
N GLU A 217 15.81 8.31 -1.12
CA GLU A 217 15.10 7.64 -0.01
C GLU A 217 13.60 7.42 -0.32
N ARG A 218 13.01 8.32 -1.11
CA ARG A 218 11.62 8.18 -1.56
C ARG A 218 11.37 6.86 -2.30
N THR A 219 12.33 6.41 -3.11
CA THR A 219 12.22 5.13 -3.82
C THR A 219 12.22 3.98 -2.83
N ALA A 220 13.08 4.03 -1.82
CA ALA A 220 13.11 3.02 -0.77
C ALA A 220 11.81 2.95 0.03
N ARG A 221 11.24 4.11 0.37
CA ARG A 221 9.92 4.20 1.01
C ARG A 221 8.80 3.62 0.15
N ASP A 222 8.80 3.87 -1.16
CA ASP A 222 7.80 3.28 -2.08
C ASP A 222 7.95 1.76 -2.14
N PHE A 223 9.17 1.24 -2.27
CA PHE A 223 9.45 -0.20 -2.30
C PHE A 223 9.04 -0.89 -0.99
N ARG A 224 9.35 -0.29 0.17
CA ARG A 224 8.90 -0.77 1.48
C ARG A 224 7.39 -0.98 1.52
N GLN A 225 6.63 -0.01 1.01
CA GLN A 225 5.17 -0.10 0.95
C GLN A 225 4.70 -1.27 0.05
N LYS A 226 5.37 -1.51 -1.08
CA LYS A 226 4.98 -2.60 -1.99
C LYS A 226 5.28 -3.97 -1.39
N LEU A 227 6.44 -4.12 -0.74
CA LEU A 227 6.87 -5.36 -0.08
C LEU A 227 6.00 -5.67 1.14
N ALA A 228 5.63 -4.66 1.93
CA ALA A 228 4.64 -4.82 3.00
C ALA A 228 3.27 -5.29 2.45
N SER A 229 2.88 -4.84 1.25
CA SER A 229 1.68 -5.35 0.59
C SER A 229 1.78 -6.80 0.14
N LEU A 230 2.97 -7.30 -0.19
CA LEU A 230 3.21 -8.71 -0.51
C LEU A 230 3.18 -9.55 0.77
N GLN A 231 3.90 -9.12 1.81
CA GLN A 231 3.90 -9.76 3.12
C GLN A 231 2.48 -9.91 3.67
N THR A 232 1.69 -8.84 3.64
CA THR A 232 0.28 -8.86 4.05
C THR A 232 -0.55 -9.86 3.23
N PHE A 233 -0.22 -10.03 1.95
CA PHE A 233 -0.92 -10.93 1.06
C PHE A 233 -0.59 -12.40 1.34
N VAL A 234 0.68 -12.73 1.55
CA VAL A 234 1.12 -14.13 1.79
C VAL A 234 0.80 -14.60 3.21
N GLY A 235 0.77 -13.69 4.19
CA GLY A 235 0.41 -14.01 5.58
C GLY A 235 1.56 -14.53 6.44
N HIS A 236 2.80 -14.30 6.01
CA HIS A 236 4.02 -14.62 6.75
C HIS A 236 5.18 -13.68 6.36
N GLU A 237 6.26 -13.67 7.14
CA GLU A 237 7.46 -12.86 6.90
C GLU A 237 8.60 -13.63 6.24
N ASP A 238 8.58 -14.97 6.23
CA ASP A 238 9.70 -15.74 5.68
C ASP A 238 9.81 -15.60 4.15
N ALA A 239 10.87 -14.95 3.67
CA ALA A 239 11.11 -14.75 2.25
C ALA A 239 11.43 -16.06 1.51
N ARG A 240 11.89 -17.10 2.22
CA ARG A 240 12.19 -18.42 1.65
C ARG A 240 10.92 -19.18 1.25
N ASN A 241 9.80 -18.87 1.90
CA ASN A 241 8.52 -19.53 1.67
C ASN A 241 7.66 -18.82 0.60
N VAL A 242 8.09 -17.67 0.11
CA VAL A 242 7.40 -16.97 -0.99
C VAL A 242 7.65 -17.70 -2.29
N THR A 243 6.58 -18.14 -2.95
CA THR A 243 6.65 -18.90 -4.20
C THR A 243 6.32 -18.03 -5.44
N PRO A 244 6.65 -18.49 -6.67
CA PRO A 244 6.19 -17.82 -7.89
C PRO A 244 4.67 -17.73 -8.01
N GLU A 245 3.94 -18.73 -7.51
CA GLU A 245 2.48 -18.74 -7.47
C GLU A 245 1.95 -17.63 -6.55
N ASP A 246 2.55 -17.46 -5.37
CA ASP A 246 2.17 -16.37 -4.44
C ASP A 246 2.32 -15.00 -5.11
N VAL A 247 3.40 -14.78 -5.85
CA VAL A 247 3.63 -13.51 -6.58
C VAL A 247 2.59 -13.31 -7.69
N ALA A 248 2.20 -14.36 -8.40
CA ALA A 248 1.17 -14.29 -9.43
C ALA A 248 -0.21 -13.96 -8.81
N LEU A 249 -0.62 -14.71 -7.79
CA LEU A 249 -1.87 -14.49 -7.07
C LEU A 249 -1.93 -13.12 -6.39
N TRP A 250 -0.80 -12.63 -5.89
CA TRP A 250 -0.68 -11.28 -5.34
C TRP A 250 -0.92 -10.21 -6.40
N CYS A 251 -0.32 -10.38 -7.59
CA CYS A 251 -0.54 -9.46 -8.70
C CYS A 251 -2.01 -9.43 -9.15
N ASP A 252 -2.66 -10.59 -9.18
CA ASP A 252 -4.08 -10.71 -9.51
C ASP A 252 -4.97 -10.08 -8.44
N ASP A 253 -4.66 -10.26 -7.15
CA ASP A 253 -5.36 -9.59 -6.05
C ASP A 253 -5.27 -8.07 -6.15
N LEU A 254 -4.06 -7.54 -6.38
CA LEU A 254 -3.85 -6.10 -6.57
C LEU A 254 -4.73 -5.56 -7.72
N ARG A 255 -4.82 -6.31 -8.82
CA ARG A 255 -5.55 -5.88 -10.02
C ARG A 255 -7.06 -6.03 -9.88
N HIS A 256 -7.52 -7.22 -9.51
CA HIS A 256 -8.91 -7.63 -9.64
C HIS A 256 -9.71 -7.36 -8.35
N ASN A 257 -9.10 -7.52 -7.18
CA ASN A 257 -9.77 -7.28 -5.91
C ASN A 257 -9.57 -5.84 -5.40
N LYS A 258 -8.35 -5.30 -5.57
CA LYS A 258 -8.02 -3.93 -5.13
C LYS A 258 -8.16 -2.86 -6.21
N GLY A 259 -8.50 -3.25 -7.44
CA GLY A 259 -8.76 -2.33 -8.56
C GLY A 259 -7.54 -1.53 -9.02
N ILE A 260 -6.32 -1.97 -8.70
CA ILE A 260 -5.10 -1.25 -9.09
C ILE A 260 -4.85 -1.48 -10.59
N ALA A 261 -4.63 -0.40 -11.33
CA ALA A 261 -4.36 -0.46 -12.76
C ALA A 261 -3.20 -1.43 -13.07
N GLY A 262 -3.38 -2.32 -14.05
CA GLY A 262 -2.38 -3.36 -14.39
C GLY A 262 -0.99 -2.81 -14.69
N ARG A 263 -0.90 -1.62 -15.29
CA ARG A 263 0.38 -0.91 -15.48
C ARG A 263 1.07 -0.60 -14.16
N THR A 264 0.33 -0.15 -13.14
CA THR A 264 0.85 0.15 -11.81
C THR A 264 1.30 -1.12 -11.09
N VAL A 265 0.52 -2.20 -11.20
CA VAL A 265 0.92 -3.51 -10.66
C VAL A 265 2.24 -3.96 -11.29
N SER A 266 2.33 -3.94 -12.61
CA SER A 266 3.53 -4.36 -13.34
C SER A 266 4.75 -3.48 -13.07
N GLN A 267 4.63 -2.16 -13.19
CA GLN A 267 5.77 -1.23 -13.22
C GLN A 267 6.18 -0.72 -11.83
N LYS A 268 5.36 -0.94 -10.80
CA LYS A 268 5.69 -0.51 -9.43
C LYS A 268 5.76 -1.69 -8.47
N TYR A 269 4.65 -2.41 -8.29
CA TYR A 269 4.56 -3.49 -7.30
C TYR A 269 5.47 -4.66 -7.67
N LEU A 270 5.23 -5.27 -8.84
CA LEU A 270 6.00 -6.41 -9.31
C LEU A 270 7.46 -6.01 -9.59
N ALA A 271 7.71 -4.82 -10.12
CA ALA A 271 9.06 -4.31 -10.35
C ALA A 271 9.88 -4.22 -9.04
N ALA A 272 9.28 -3.71 -7.96
CA ALA A 272 9.93 -3.64 -6.64
C ALA A 272 10.26 -5.04 -6.11
N ALA A 273 9.31 -5.97 -6.15
CA ALA A 273 9.53 -7.35 -5.73
C ALA A 273 10.65 -8.03 -6.53
N LYS A 274 10.65 -7.88 -7.86
CA LYS A 274 11.71 -8.43 -8.73
C LYS A 274 13.09 -7.94 -8.34
N VAL A 275 13.26 -6.64 -8.14
CA VAL A 275 14.56 -6.03 -7.79
C VAL A 275 15.03 -6.49 -6.41
N VAL A 276 14.14 -6.45 -5.41
CA VAL A 276 14.49 -6.84 -4.03
C VAL A 276 14.85 -8.33 -3.94
N PHE A 277 14.08 -9.22 -4.58
CA PHE A 277 14.41 -10.64 -4.59
C PHE A 277 15.63 -10.96 -5.46
N ALA A 278 15.90 -10.22 -6.54
CA ALA A 278 17.09 -10.42 -7.37
C ALA A 278 18.37 -10.16 -6.57
N ILE A 279 18.47 -9.00 -5.90
CA ILE A 279 19.66 -8.71 -5.09
C ILE A 279 19.83 -9.68 -3.92
N THR A 280 18.71 -10.18 -3.39
CA THR A 280 18.74 -11.20 -2.33
C THR A 280 19.35 -12.52 -2.81
N VAL A 281 19.08 -12.92 -4.06
CA VAL A 281 19.72 -14.08 -4.70
C VAL A 281 21.19 -13.81 -5.00
N GLU A 282 21.52 -12.62 -5.52
CA GLU A 282 22.91 -12.21 -5.80
C GLU A 282 23.80 -12.27 -4.54
N LYS A 283 23.24 -11.89 -3.39
CA LYS A 283 23.92 -11.96 -2.08
C LYS A 283 23.81 -13.35 -1.42
N ARG A 284 23.34 -14.36 -2.15
CA ARG A 284 23.21 -15.77 -1.73
C ARG A 284 22.35 -15.96 -0.47
N LYS A 285 21.35 -15.09 -0.25
CA LYS A 285 20.39 -15.22 0.86
C LYS A 285 19.15 -16.01 0.46
N LEU A 286 18.85 -16.07 -0.83
CA LEU A 286 17.87 -16.95 -1.46
C LEU A 286 18.51 -17.69 -2.63
N THR A 287 17.98 -18.87 -2.95
CA THR A 287 18.42 -19.68 -4.10
C THR A 287 17.71 -19.29 -5.39
N VAL A 288 16.44 -18.89 -5.29
CA VAL A 288 15.58 -18.56 -6.44
C VAL A 288 14.85 -17.24 -6.17
N ASN A 289 14.70 -16.42 -7.21
CA ASN A 289 13.86 -15.23 -7.16
C ASN A 289 12.41 -15.61 -7.51
N PRO A 290 11.46 -15.63 -6.56
CA PRO A 290 10.09 -16.03 -6.82
C PRO A 290 9.37 -15.09 -7.79
N ALA A 291 9.81 -13.83 -7.88
CA ALA A 291 9.19 -12.85 -8.76
C ALA A 291 9.73 -12.88 -10.19
N ALA A 292 10.85 -13.57 -10.49
CA ALA A 292 11.56 -13.43 -11.77
C ALA A 292 10.67 -13.68 -13.00
N GLY A 293 9.94 -14.81 -13.02
CA GLY A 293 9.08 -15.24 -14.12
C GLY A 293 7.72 -14.53 -14.17
N ALA A 294 7.29 -13.87 -13.10
CA ALA A 294 5.97 -13.25 -13.02
C ALA A 294 5.81 -12.11 -14.04
N LYS A 295 4.63 -12.02 -14.66
CA LYS A 295 4.27 -11.03 -15.67
C LYS A 295 2.83 -10.58 -15.48
N VAL A 296 2.59 -9.26 -15.51
CA VAL A 296 1.24 -8.68 -15.51
C VAL A 296 0.98 -8.08 -16.88
N ARG A 297 0.04 -8.68 -17.62
CA ARG A 297 -0.35 -8.18 -18.95
C ARG A 297 -1.38 -7.05 -18.82
N TYR A 298 -1.13 -5.92 -19.44
CA TYR A 298 -2.06 -4.80 -19.47
C TYR A 298 -2.01 -4.09 -20.83
N SER A 299 -3.15 -3.58 -21.27
CA SER A 299 -3.24 -2.78 -22.49
C SER A 299 -2.78 -1.35 -22.22
N LYS A 300 -2.14 -0.73 -23.21
CA LYS A 300 -1.86 0.71 -23.16
C LYS A 300 -3.20 1.44 -23.21
N PRO A 301 -3.43 2.45 -22.35
CA PRO A 301 -4.64 3.26 -22.45
C PRO A 301 -4.69 3.96 -23.80
N GLN A 302 -5.88 4.04 -24.39
CA GLN A 302 -6.10 4.84 -25.60
C GLN A 302 -5.80 6.31 -25.29
N ARG A 303 -5.01 6.96 -26.16
CA ARG A 303 -4.69 8.39 -26.03
C ARG A 303 -5.68 9.18 -26.89
N THR A 304 -6.68 9.77 -26.24
CA THR A 304 -7.72 10.55 -26.91
C THR A 304 -7.37 12.03 -27.07
N ARG A 305 -6.26 12.49 -26.47
CA ARG A 305 -5.71 13.85 -26.64
C ARG A 305 -4.21 13.91 -26.38
N SER A 306 -3.58 14.99 -26.84
CA SER A 306 -2.22 15.33 -26.44
C SER A 306 -2.15 15.63 -24.93
N PRO A 307 -1.08 15.20 -24.24
CA PRO A 307 -0.84 15.49 -22.82
C PRO A 307 -0.33 16.91 -22.57
N GLY A 308 0.05 17.63 -23.63
CA GLY A 308 0.43 19.05 -23.56
C GLY A 308 -0.77 19.97 -23.62
N PHE A 309 -0.58 21.20 -23.14
CA PHE A 309 -1.56 22.26 -23.32
C PHE A 309 -1.67 22.64 -24.80
N THR A 310 -2.90 22.78 -25.26
CA THR A 310 -3.22 23.44 -26.53
C THR A 310 -2.85 24.92 -26.49
N ASP A 311 -2.86 25.58 -27.65
CA ASP A 311 -2.59 27.02 -27.75
C ASP A 311 -3.57 27.85 -26.93
N ALA A 312 -4.86 27.54 -27.02
CA ALA A 312 -5.90 28.20 -26.25
C ALA A 312 -5.69 27.99 -24.74
N GLU A 313 -5.51 26.75 -24.27
CA GLU A 313 -5.27 26.45 -22.85
C GLU A 313 -4.02 27.19 -22.33
N ALA A 314 -2.92 27.18 -23.08
CA ALA A 314 -1.69 27.84 -22.69
C ALA A 314 -1.85 29.36 -22.60
N LYS A 315 -2.48 30.00 -23.59
CA LYS A 315 -2.76 31.43 -23.58
C LYS A 315 -3.68 31.81 -22.41
N THR A 316 -4.72 31.03 -22.15
CA THR A 316 -5.62 31.23 -20.99
C THR A 316 -4.86 31.18 -19.67
N ILE A 317 -4.00 30.16 -19.47
CA ILE A 317 -3.20 30.04 -18.24
C ILE A 317 -2.25 31.23 -18.09
N LEU A 318 -1.53 31.61 -19.15
CA LEU A 318 -0.53 32.67 -19.09
C LEU A 318 -1.17 34.07 -18.91
N ALA A 319 -2.35 34.29 -19.50
CA ALA A 319 -3.16 35.48 -19.26
C ALA A 319 -3.69 35.52 -17.82
N ALA A 320 -4.18 34.40 -17.28
CA ALA A 320 -4.60 34.33 -15.88
C ALA A 320 -3.43 34.58 -14.92
N ALA A 321 -2.22 34.13 -15.26
CA ALA A 321 -1.00 34.41 -14.50
C ALA A 321 -0.57 35.89 -14.55
N LEU A 322 -1.09 36.69 -15.50
CA LEU A 322 -0.89 38.14 -15.57
C LEU A 322 -1.87 38.94 -14.70
N ALA A 323 -2.92 38.30 -14.18
CA ALA A 323 -3.92 39.00 -13.38
C ALA A 323 -3.30 39.63 -12.11
N PRO A 324 -3.81 40.80 -11.65
CA PRO A 324 -3.32 41.46 -10.45
C PRO A 324 -3.30 40.53 -9.24
N SER A 325 -2.23 40.53 -8.44
CA SER A 325 -2.06 39.59 -7.31
C SER A 325 -3.20 39.60 -6.28
N ARG A 326 -3.96 40.69 -6.20
CA ARG A 326 -5.18 40.82 -5.38
C ARG A 326 -6.30 39.85 -5.78
N THR A 327 -6.36 39.41 -7.03
CA THR A 327 -7.36 38.44 -7.51
C THR A 327 -7.07 37.01 -7.05
N LEU A 328 -5.87 36.75 -6.53
CA LEU A 328 -5.45 35.43 -6.04
C LEU A 328 -5.81 35.19 -4.56
N GLY A 329 -6.62 36.07 -3.97
CA GLY A 329 -7.16 35.93 -2.62
C GLY A 329 -6.10 35.89 -1.51
N ARG A 330 -6.37 35.10 -0.47
CA ARG A 330 -5.53 34.96 0.76
C ARG A 330 -4.28 34.09 0.56
N ARG A 331 -3.90 33.74 -0.68
CA ARG A 331 -2.67 33.00 -0.95
C ARG A 331 -1.46 33.81 -0.47
N SER A 332 -0.43 33.11 0.04
CA SER A 332 0.84 33.74 0.43
C SER A 332 1.51 34.42 -0.76
N ASP A 333 2.37 35.41 -0.50
CA ASP A 333 3.08 36.12 -1.56
C ASP A 333 4.00 35.22 -2.39
N LEU A 334 4.57 34.19 -1.74
CA LEU A 334 5.34 33.14 -2.43
C LEU A 334 4.47 32.35 -3.42
N ASN A 335 3.25 31.97 -3.02
CA ASN A 335 2.32 31.26 -3.91
C ASN A 335 1.82 32.17 -5.04
N LYS A 336 1.54 33.45 -4.75
CA LYS A 336 1.17 34.44 -5.77
C LYS A 336 2.28 34.62 -6.80
N ARG A 337 3.54 34.70 -6.34
CA ARG A 337 4.72 34.77 -7.20
C ARG A 337 4.92 33.49 -8.01
N ALA A 338 4.71 32.31 -7.40
CA ALA A 338 4.79 31.02 -8.07
C ALA A 338 3.75 30.90 -9.19
N ILE A 339 2.52 31.35 -8.96
CA ILE A 339 1.46 31.42 -9.96
C ILE A 339 1.83 32.41 -11.08
N ARG A 340 2.37 33.58 -10.71
CA ARG A 340 2.78 34.63 -11.66
C ARG A 340 3.87 34.16 -12.62
N TRP A 341 4.91 33.50 -12.12
CA TRP A 341 6.12 33.22 -12.90
C TRP A 341 6.34 31.77 -13.25
N GLY A 342 5.82 30.82 -12.47
CA GLY A 342 6.01 29.39 -12.69
C GLY A 342 5.57 28.93 -14.08
N PRO A 343 4.30 29.16 -14.50
CA PRO A 343 3.81 28.82 -15.83
C PRO A 343 4.61 29.49 -16.95
N TRP A 344 4.94 30.78 -16.79
CA TRP A 344 5.70 31.57 -17.76
C TRP A 344 7.12 31.03 -17.99
N ILE A 345 7.84 30.69 -16.92
CA ILE A 345 9.16 30.06 -17.03
C ILE A 345 9.03 28.67 -17.68
N CYS A 346 8.03 27.87 -17.28
CA CYS A 346 7.82 26.54 -17.86
C CYS A 346 7.48 26.61 -19.36
N ALA A 347 6.76 27.63 -19.81
CA ALA A 347 6.35 27.81 -21.20
C ALA A 347 7.54 28.02 -22.15
N PHE A 348 8.61 28.66 -21.67
CA PHE A 348 9.82 28.97 -22.46
C PHE A 348 11.02 28.05 -22.21
N THR A 349 10.97 27.23 -21.16
CA THR A 349 12.09 26.33 -20.82
C THR A 349 11.70 24.85 -20.87
N GLY A 350 10.40 24.54 -20.86
CA GLY A 350 9.90 23.17 -20.67
C GLY A 350 10.38 22.50 -19.38
N ALA A 351 10.95 23.26 -18.44
CA ALA A 351 11.39 22.75 -17.14
C ALA A 351 10.21 22.14 -16.37
N ARG A 352 10.51 21.21 -15.47
CA ARG A 352 9.46 20.72 -14.56
C ARG A 352 9.10 21.86 -13.61
N ILE A 353 7.81 22.07 -13.36
CA ILE A 353 7.39 23.12 -12.42
C ILE A 353 8.08 22.97 -11.05
N GLY A 354 8.32 21.74 -10.59
CA GLY A 354 9.05 21.48 -9.35
C GLY A 354 10.51 21.94 -9.37
N GLU A 355 11.18 21.90 -10.52
CA GLU A 355 12.54 22.45 -10.70
C GLU A 355 12.48 23.99 -10.70
N VAL A 356 11.46 24.58 -11.35
CA VAL A 356 11.24 26.04 -11.34
C VAL A 356 10.94 26.55 -9.93
N MET A 357 10.14 25.82 -9.15
CA MET A 357 9.83 26.19 -7.76
C MET A 357 11.06 26.17 -6.85
N GLN A 358 12.14 25.48 -7.22
CA GLN A 358 13.38 25.44 -6.43
C GLN A 358 14.34 26.59 -6.76
N LEU A 359 14.11 27.35 -7.83
CA LEU A 359 15.01 28.43 -8.25
C LEU A 359 15.28 29.42 -7.12
N ARG A 360 16.56 29.78 -6.99
CA ARG A 360 17.05 30.80 -6.07
C ARG A 360 17.46 32.04 -6.86
N THR A 361 17.60 33.17 -6.18
CA THR A 361 18.05 34.41 -6.81
C THR A 361 19.44 34.31 -7.43
N GLU A 362 20.35 33.53 -6.82
CA GLU A 362 21.71 33.26 -7.28
C GLU A 362 21.78 32.26 -8.44
N ASP A 363 20.65 31.69 -8.83
CA ASP A 363 20.55 30.85 -10.02
C ASP A 363 20.28 31.69 -11.28
N LEU A 364 20.04 33.00 -11.15
CA LEU A 364 20.11 33.94 -12.26
C LEU A 364 21.58 34.32 -12.51
N ILE A 365 22.11 33.90 -13.65
CA ILE A 365 23.48 34.20 -14.09
C ILE A 365 23.45 34.95 -15.42
N PHE A 366 24.58 35.56 -15.80
CA PHE A 366 24.74 36.30 -17.05
C PHE A 366 25.91 35.70 -17.82
N GLU A 367 25.68 35.39 -19.08
CA GLU A 367 26.65 34.76 -19.97
C GLU A 367 26.88 35.66 -21.17
N ALA A 368 28.15 35.87 -21.55
CA ALA A 368 28.49 36.68 -22.71
C ALA A 368 28.28 35.88 -24.01
N VAL A 369 27.37 36.34 -24.86
CA VAL A 369 27.12 35.79 -26.20
C VAL A 369 27.31 36.91 -27.20
N ASP A 370 28.33 36.82 -28.06
CA ASP A 370 28.61 37.83 -29.09
C ASP A 370 28.74 39.26 -28.55
N GLY A 371 29.36 39.41 -27.37
CA GLY A 371 29.53 40.70 -26.70
C GLY A 371 28.25 41.22 -26.01
N GLN A 372 27.14 40.49 -26.07
CA GLN A 372 25.91 40.78 -25.33
C GLN A 372 25.81 39.93 -24.07
N GLU A 373 25.45 40.55 -22.93
CA GLU A 373 25.07 39.79 -21.74
C GLU A 373 23.69 39.15 -21.91
N VAL A 374 23.65 37.82 -21.84
CA VAL A 374 22.42 37.03 -21.90
C VAL A 374 22.07 36.51 -20.49
N PRO A 375 20.94 36.92 -19.89
CA PRO A 375 20.50 36.36 -18.63
C PRO A 375 20.07 34.90 -18.81
N CYS A 376 20.54 34.03 -17.93
CA CYS A 376 20.24 32.61 -17.93
C CYS A 376 19.76 32.14 -16.54
N LEU A 377 18.93 31.10 -16.52
CA LEU A 377 18.52 30.40 -15.31
C LEU A 377 19.29 29.09 -15.19
N ARG A 378 20.02 28.93 -14.09
CA ARG A 378 20.72 27.70 -13.73
C ARG A 378 19.82 26.79 -12.89
N ILE A 379 19.37 25.70 -13.48
CA ILE A 379 18.60 24.67 -12.76
C ILE A 379 19.60 23.61 -12.27
N THR A 380 19.80 23.54 -10.95
CA THR A 380 20.89 22.77 -10.33
C THR A 380 20.41 21.88 -9.18
N PRO A 381 21.02 20.70 -8.96
CA PRO A 381 20.74 19.86 -7.81
C PRO A 381 21.03 20.53 -6.45
N GLU A 382 21.83 21.60 -6.42
CA GLU A 382 22.10 22.38 -5.20
C GLU A 382 20.87 23.12 -4.66
N ALA A 383 19.92 23.46 -5.54
CA ALA A 383 18.68 24.13 -5.17
C ALA A 383 17.60 23.15 -4.68
N GLY A 384 17.78 21.85 -4.94
CA GLY A 384 16.85 20.77 -4.63
C GLY A 384 16.92 19.64 -5.66
N THR A 385 16.03 18.66 -5.55
CA THR A 385 16.11 17.47 -6.42
C THR A 385 15.86 17.78 -7.90
N VAL A 386 16.90 17.62 -8.72
CA VAL A 386 16.81 17.50 -10.20
C VAL A 386 16.87 16.02 -10.57
N LYS A 387 15.96 15.56 -11.44
CA LYS A 387 15.77 14.11 -11.69
C LYS A 387 17.01 13.42 -12.28
N THR A 388 17.79 14.11 -13.09
CA THR A 388 19.03 13.60 -13.70
C THR A 388 20.24 13.76 -12.78
N GLY A 389 20.14 14.57 -11.72
CA GLY A 389 21.27 14.92 -10.86
C GLY A 389 22.29 15.86 -11.53
N ARG A 390 22.08 16.27 -12.79
CA ARG A 390 22.94 17.21 -13.53
C ARG A 390 22.32 18.60 -13.53
N PHE A 391 23.15 19.64 -13.42
CA PHE A 391 22.70 21.02 -13.62
C PHE A 391 22.50 21.30 -15.12
N ARG A 392 21.74 22.34 -15.42
CA ARG A 392 21.66 22.94 -16.76
C ARG A 392 21.48 24.44 -16.68
N VAL A 393 21.88 25.14 -17.73
CA VAL A 393 21.69 26.57 -17.87
C VAL A 393 20.78 26.82 -19.07
N VAL A 394 19.76 27.64 -18.88
CA VAL A 394 18.76 27.94 -19.91
C VAL A 394 18.66 29.46 -20.09
N PRO A 395 18.89 30.00 -21.30
CA PRO A 395 18.71 31.43 -21.56
C PRO A 395 17.27 31.89 -21.30
N VAL A 396 17.13 33.08 -20.72
CA VAL A 396 15.82 33.69 -20.43
C VAL A 396 15.28 34.34 -21.69
N HIS A 397 14.18 33.82 -22.21
CA HIS A 397 13.50 34.37 -23.40
C HIS A 397 13.20 35.89 -23.25
N PRO A 398 13.31 36.72 -24.31
CA PRO A 398 13.20 38.18 -24.22
C PRO A 398 11.87 38.65 -23.65
N GLN A 399 10.77 37.97 -23.99
CA GLN A 399 9.45 38.27 -23.41
C GLN A 399 9.45 38.18 -21.87
N LEU A 400 10.16 37.21 -21.28
CA LEU A 400 10.26 37.12 -19.81
C LEU A 400 11.09 38.27 -19.24
N GLN A 401 12.13 38.71 -19.96
CA GLN A 401 12.95 39.85 -19.56
C GLN A 401 12.13 41.14 -19.57
N GLU A 402 11.40 41.40 -20.66
CA GLU A 402 10.51 42.56 -20.85
C GLU A 402 9.38 42.59 -19.82
N MET A 403 8.78 41.43 -19.51
CA MET A 403 7.79 41.29 -18.45
C MET A 403 8.35 41.61 -17.05
N GLY A 404 9.67 41.69 -16.91
CA GLY A 404 10.35 42.06 -15.68
C GLY A 404 10.79 40.88 -14.81
N LEU A 405 10.90 39.65 -15.34
CA LEU A 405 11.37 38.49 -14.57
C LEU A 405 12.75 38.77 -13.96
N VAL A 406 13.71 39.19 -14.80
CA VAL A 406 15.09 39.50 -14.39
C VAL A 406 15.12 40.60 -13.33
N LYS A 407 14.34 41.67 -13.55
CA LYS A 407 14.23 42.81 -12.62
C LYS A 407 13.62 42.38 -11.28
N MET A 408 12.62 41.50 -11.30
CA MET A 408 12.00 40.95 -10.10
C MET A 408 13.02 40.12 -9.31
N ILE A 409 13.76 39.22 -9.97
CA ILE A 409 14.77 38.38 -9.31
C ILE A 409 15.84 39.24 -8.64
N LYS A 410 16.38 40.25 -9.34
CA LYS A 410 17.40 41.16 -8.79
C LYS A 410 16.95 41.97 -7.57
N ARG A 411 15.64 42.15 -7.37
CA ARG A 411 15.06 42.90 -6.23
C ARG A 411 14.76 42.02 -5.01
N LEU A 412 14.82 40.70 -5.17
CA LEU A 412 14.57 39.78 -4.06
C LEU A 412 15.82 39.63 -3.18
N PRO A 413 15.64 39.35 -1.88
CA PRO A 413 16.76 38.95 -1.03
C PRO A 413 17.35 37.64 -1.52
N ARG A 414 18.64 37.42 -1.22
CA ARG A 414 19.34 36.19 -1.60
C ARG A 414 18.61 34.95 -1.07
N GLY A 415 18.43 33.93 -1.92
CA GLY A 415 17.86 32.63 -1.55
C GLY A 415 16.64 32.22 -2.39
N PRO A 416 15.79 31.31 -1.89
CA PRO A 416 14.67 30.73 -2.65
C PRO A 416 13.65 31.77 -3.13
N MET A 417 13.27 31.69 -4.41
CA MET A 417 12.33 32.64 -5.00
C MET A 417 10.87 32.33 -4.69
N PHE A 418 10.52 31.06 -4.54
CA PHE A 418 9.13 30.60 -4.43
C PHE A 418 8.83 29.80 -3.16
N LEU A 419 9.84 29.51 -2.35
CA LEU A 419 9.74 28.65 -1.18
C LEU A 419 10.09 29.43 0.08
N THR A 420 9.50 29.03 1.20
CA THR A 420 9.99 29.50 2.49
C THR A 420 11.38 28.92 2.75
N PRO A 421 12.34 29.70 3.27
CA PRO A 421 13.66 29.19 3.66
C PRO A 421 13.60 28.02 4.68
N GLY A 422 14.66 27.20 4.72
CA GLY A 422 14.80 26.05 5.63
C GLY A 422 14.00 24.80 5.23
N GLY A 423 14.23 23.66 5.91
CA GLY A 423 13.55 22.38 5.65
C GLY A 423 13.93 21.72 4.31
N ASP A 424 13.26 20.60 3.95
CA ASP A 424 13.50 19.88 2.69
C ASP A 424 12.99 20.68 1.46
N PRO A 425 13.88 21.20 0.60
CA PRO A 425 13.49 21.97 -0.58
C PRO A 425 12.62 21.16 -1.55
N ALA A 426 12.85 19.85 -1.67
CA ALA A 426 12.09 19.00 -2.59
C ALA A 426 10.65 18.80 -2.11
N ALA A 427 10.42 18.64 -0.81
CA ALA A 427 9.08 18.59 -0.23
C ALA A 427 8.34 19.91 -0.43
N LYS A 428 8.98 21.06 -0.15
CA LYS A 428 8.38 22.39 -0.33
C LYS A 428 8.05 22.67 -1.78
N ALA A 429 8.96 22.35 -2.71
CA ALA A 429 8.73 22.50 -4.14
C ALA A 429 7.56 21.67 -4.65
N ARG A 430 7.34 20.45 -4.12
CA ARG A 430 6.14 19.64 -4.42
C ARG A 430 4.86 20.34 -3.95
N GLY A 431 4.87 20.91 -2.74
CA GLY A 431 3.74 21.68 -2.21
C GLY A 431 3.41 22.89 -3.09
N ALA A 432 4.40 23.72 -3.40
CA ALA A 432 4.25 24.89 -4.27
C ALA A 432 3.76 24.50 -5.68
N SER A 433 4.35 23.45 -6.27
CA SER A 433 3.90 22.90 -7.56
C SER A 433 2.46 22.41 -7.53
N GLY A 434 2.04 21.80 -6.41
CA GLY A 434 0.66 21.40 -6.18
C GLY A 434 -0.28 22.60 -6.20
N LYS A 435 0.09 23.69 -5.51
CA LYS A 435 -0.70 24.93 -5.47
C LYS A 435 -0.80 25.65 -6.82
N VAL A 436 0.24 25.60 -7.64
CA VAL A 436 0.17 26.08 -9.03
C VAL A 436 -0.77 25.20 -9.85
N GLY A 437 -0.66 23.87 -9.72
CA GLY A 437 -1.55 22.92 -10.41
C GLY A 437 -3.02 23.10 -10.03
N GLU A 438 -3.34 23.22 -8.74
CA GLU A 438 -4.68 23.55 -8.23
C GLU A 438 -5.19 24.86 -8.84
N TRP A 439 -4.37 25.92 -8.85
CA TRP A 439 -4.75 27.19 -9.46
C TRP A 439 -5.04 27.08 -10.96
N VAL A 440 -4.27 26.29 -11.72
CA VAL A 440 -4.56 26.04 -13.15
C VAL A 440 -5.93 25.39 -13.34
N ARG A 441 -6.33 24.47 -12.44
CA ARG A 441 -7.64 23.82 -12.49
C ARG A 441 -8.75 24.79 -12.11
N GLU A 442 -8.65 25.39 -10.92
CA GLU A 442 -9.74 26.11 -10.25
C GLU A 442 -9.93 27.53 -10.76
N VAL A 443 -8.86 28.19 -11.21
CA VAL A 443 -8.88 29.62 -11.56
C VAL A 443 -8.65 29.84 -13.04
N ALA A 444 -7.67 29.15 -13.65
CA ALA A 444 -7.48 29.24 -15.10
C ALA A 444 -8.48 28.38 -15.90
N GLY A 445 -9.28 27.54 -15.22
CA GLY A 445 -10.37 26.77 -15.83
C GLY A 445 -9.93 25.60 -16.70
N ILE A 446 -8.67 25.15 -16.59
CA ILE A 446 -8.18 24.01 -17.39
C ILE A 446 -8.34 22.74 -16.56
N ASP A 447 -9.54 22.14 -16.58
CA ASP A 447 -9.95 21.06 -15.67
C ASP A 447 -9.89 19.63 -16.25
N ASP A 448 -9.61 19.47 -17.55
CA ASP A 448 -9.54 18.15 -18.20
C ASP A 448 -8.56 17.19 -17.48
N PRO A 449 -9.04 16.06 -16.90
CA PRO A 449 -8.24 15.16 -16.08
C PRO A 449 -7.13 14.45 -16.87
N ARG A 450 -7.19 14.45 -18.20
CA ARG A 450 -6.18 13.82 -19.09
C ARG A 450 -4.92 14.67 -19.23
N VAL A 451 -4.97 15.94 -18.82
CA VAL A 451 -3.82 16.86 -18.76
C VAL A 451 -3.30 16.91 -17.35
N GLN A 452 -1.98 16.84 -17.17
CA GLN A 452 -1.37 17.08 -15.87
C GLN A 452 -0.73 18.46 -15.90
N PRO A 453 -1.28 19.49 -15.22
CA PRO A 453 -0.80 20.87 -15.36
C PRO A 453 0.71 21.03 -15.16
N ASN A 454 1.26 20.29 -14.21
CA ASN A 454 2.67 20.32 -13.84
C ASN A 454 3.62 19.65 -14.86
N HIS A 455 3.07 18.90 -15.82
CA HIS A 455 3.82 18.22 -16.90
C HIS A 455 3.41 18.67 -18.30
N ALA A 456 2.25 19.29 -18.46
CA ALA A 456 1.69 19.68 -19.75
C ALA A 456 2.51 20.78 -20.44
N TRP A 457 3.11 21.70 -19.68
CA TRP A 457 4.06 22.68 -20.22
C TRP A 457 5.25 22.05 -20.92
N ARG A 458 5.82 20.98 -20.35
CA ARG A 458 6.96 20.26 -20.94
C ARG A 458 6.59 19.61 -22.26
N HIS A 459 5.40 19.03 -22.35
CA HIS A 459 4.88 18.47 -23.61
C HIS A 459 4.64 19.58 -24.64
N ARG A 460 4.02 20.68 -24.22
CA ARG A 460 3.78 21.83 -25.09
C ARG A 460 5.08 22.43 -25.62
N PHE A 461 6.09 22.63 -24.78
CA PHE A 461 7.39 23.12 -25.21
C PHE A 461 7.99 22.24 -26.30
N LYS A 462 7.92 20.90 -26.17
CA LYS A 462 8.38 19.99 -27.23
C LYS A 462 7.55 20.11 -28.52
N THR A 463 6.27 20.44 -28.43
CA THR A 463 5.44 20.70 -29.62
C THR A 463 5.88 22.00 -30.29
N VAL A 464 5.89 23.11 -29.55
CA VAL A 464 6.28 24.44 -30.07
C VAL A 464 7.71 24.44 -30.63
N ALA A 465 8.64 23.75 -29.96
CA ALA A 465 10.02 23.64 -30.42
C ALA A 465 10.13 22.89 -31.76
N ARG A 466 9.24 21.93 -32.04
CA ARG A 466 9.18 21.28 -33.37
C ARG A 466 8.60 22.21 -34.42
N ASP A 467 7.59 23.00 -34.05
CA ASP A 467 6.93 23.93 -34.97
C ASP A 467 7.90 25.04 -35.47
N VAL A 468 8.94 25.35 -34.68
CA VAL A 468 9.97 26.34 -35.02
C VAL A 468 11.35 25.73 -35.31
N ASP A 469 11.37 24.42 -35.59
CA ASP A 469 12.56 23.69 -36.04
C ASP A 469 13.79 23.83 -35.12
N ILE A 470 13.57 23.60 -33.82
CA ILE A 470 14.64 23.40 -32.83
C ILE A 470 15.00 21.92 -32.82
N ALA A 471 16.28 21.63 -33.09
CA ALA A 471 16.76 20.26 -33.14
C ALA A 471 16.59 19.54 -31.78
N PRO A 472 16.27 18.23 -31.76
CA PRO A 472 15.95 17.49 -30.55
C PRO A 472 16.99 17.58 -29.42
N GLU A 473 18.27 17.64 -29.77
CA GLU A 473 19.41 17.78 -28.86
C GLU A 473 19.35 19.10 -28.08
N TYR A 474 19.00 20.22 -28.74
CA TYR A 474 18.83 21.51 -28.08
C TYR A 474 17.56 21.54 -27.23
N VAL A 475 16.47 20.92 -27.71
CA VAL A 475 15.24 20.76 -26.92
C VAL A 475 15.52 20.01 -25.62
N ASP A 476 16.26 18.91 -25.70
CA ASP A 476 16.59 18.08 -24.54
C ASP A 476 17.60 18.77 -23.61
N ALA A 477 18.56 19.53 -24.14
CA ALA A 477 19.46 20.39 -23.35
C ALA A 477 18.68 21.47 -22.58
N ILE A 478 17.77 22.20 -23.24
CA ILE A 478 16.92 23.23 -22.60
C ILE A 478 16.04 22.61 -21.51
N GLN A 479 15.41 21.48 -21.82
CA GLN A 479 14.49 20.81 -20.89
C GLN A 479 15.18 19.99 -19.79
N GLY A 480 16.47 19.67 -19.93
CA GLY A 480 17.17 18.73 -19.06
C GLY A 480 16.66 17.29 -19.20
N HIS A 481 16.52 16.81 -20.43
CA HIS A 481 16.35 15.39 -20.73
C HIS A 481 17.68 14.76 -21.10
N GLU A 482 17.84 13.49 -20.74
CA GLU A 482 18.85 12.60 -21.31
C GLU A 482 18.11 11.65 -22.24
N ASP A 483 18.60 11.49 -23.48
CA ASP A 483 18.04 10.56 -24.46
C ASP A 483 18.57 9.12 -24.30
N GLY A 484 19.55 8.95 -23.40
CA GLY A 484 20.15 7.67 -23.02
C GLY A 484 21.15 7.12 -24.03
N ARG A 485 21.56 7.89 -25.04
CA ARG A 485 22.55 7.47 -26.04
C ARG A 485 23.93 7.93 -25.61
N ALA A 486 24.93 7.05 -25.69
CA ALA A 486 26.32 7.41 -25.37
C ALA A 486 26.86 8.58 -26.24
N SER A 487 26.30 8.77 -27.44
CA SER A 487 26.68 9.88 -28.33
C SER A 487 26.23 11.26 -27.82
N SER A 488 25.23 11.34 -26.93
CA SER A 488 24.75 12.63 -26.39
C SER A 488 25.72 13.25 -25.39
N ASP A 489 26.70 12.49 -24.88
CA ASP A 489 27.71 12.97 -23.93
C ASP A 489 28.94 13.58 -24.65
N TYR A 490 29.02 13.57 -25.98
CA TYR A 490 30.12 14.17 -26.74
C TYR A 490 29.82 15.60 -27.21
N GLY A 491 30.69 16.54 -26.81
CA GLY A 491 30.56 17.96 -27.12
C GLY A 491 29.68 18.72 -26.13
N GLU A 492 29.79 20.05 -26.13
CA GLU A 492 29.02 20.91 -25.23
C GLU A 492 27.96 21.71 -26.00
N THR A 493 26.76 21.77 -25.46
CA THR A 493 25.72 22.68 -25.96
C THR A 493 25.95 24.06 -25.35
N THR A 494 26.63 24.94 -26.08
CA THR A 494 26.99 26.28 -25.61
C THR A 494 25.77 27.19 -25.40
N ILE A 495 25.90 28.18 -24.52
CA ILE A 495 24.85 29.20 -24.29
C ILE A 495 24.51 29.97 -25.57
N ARG A 496 25.51 30.22 -26.43
CA ARG A 496 25.32 30.79 -27.77
C ARG A 496 24.33 29.97 -28.60
N ALA A 497 24.50 28.65 -28.65
CA ALA A 497 23.59 27.76 -29.38
C ALA A 497 22.20 27.75 -28.75
N LEU A 498 22.11 27.63 -27.42
CA LEU A 498 20.83 27.67 -26.71
C LEU A 498 20.10 29.00 -26.90
N TRP A 499 20.83 30.12 -26.92
CA TRP A 499 20.27 31.45 -27.11
C TRP A 499 19.66 31.58 -28.51
N ARG A 500 20.41 31.15 -29.55
CA ARG A 500 19.90 31.07 -30.94
C ARG A 500 18.60 30.29 -31.01
N GLU A 501 18.51 29.13 -30.36
CA GLU A 501 17.30 28.31 -30.37
C GLU A 501 16.15 28.92 -29.56
N VAL A 502 16.44 29.50 -28.38
CA VAL A 502 15.42 30.18 -27.56
C VAL A 502 14.81 31.37 -28.31
N MET A 503 15.58 32.09 -29.14
CA MET A 503 15.06 33.18 -29.98
C MET A 503 14.04 32.73 -31.03
N LYS A 504 14.02 31.46 -31.43
CA LYS A 504 13.03 30.93 -32.37
C LYS A 504 11.64 30.75 -31.73
N LEU A 505 11.56 30.68 -30.40
CA LEU A 505 10.31 30.42 -29.70
C LEU A 505 9.32 31.59 -29.89
N PRO A 506 8.06 31.31 -30.22
CA PRO A 506 7.06 32.36 -30.41
C PRO A 506 6.70 33.02 -29.09
N ARG A 507 6.34 34.31 -29.17
CA ARG A 507 5.76 35.05 -28.05
C ARG A 507 4.34 34.57 -27.76
N TYR A 508 3.96 34.54 -26.49
CA TYR A 508 2.61 34.12 -26.08
C TYR A 508 1.58 35.26 -26.09
N CYS A 509 2.05 36.48 -25.86
CA CYS A 509 1.28 37.71 -26.07
C CYS A 509 2.13 38.72 -26.85
N SER A 510 1.45 39.56 -27.65
CA SER A 510 2.03 40.71 -28.34
C SER A 510 2.52 41.74 -27.33
#